data_AF-A0A2T7PD14-F1
#
_entry.id   AF-A0A2T7PD14-F1
#
_cell.length_a   1.000
_cell.length_b   1.000
_cell.length_c   1.000
_cell.angle_alpha   90.00
_cell.angle_beta   90.00
_cell.angle_gamma   90.00
#
_symmetry.space_group_name_H-M   'P 1'
#
loop_
_entity.id
_entity.type
_entity.pdbx_description
1 polymer ?
#
loop_
_entity_poly.entity_id
_entity_poly.type
_entity_poly.pdbx_seq_one_letter_code
_entity_poly.pdbx_strand_id
1 'polypeptide(L)'
;MSGAEAASVHIMFSNDCRAYEEMSEQSSVGTLPEAPTIGIPGSLPWCPFSPRGDAKRSSEQNQLKMTSFWGFLSEGILLLVLALWWMINTSREVIKCEQNGATFNPKITYTWRGTHVPVEIFYKLFITAFGLFGQLFYSSWSFHDDKGDFQNMVPLMFITVYGIFFLHSILDLLLWLRVPVFKGANYASAATGFLWYAVAYYFSVDDFKATNPPLMVSVMLWTFPMYVLLPIAASFALEPLWRSGVGTQFVRAFCLQLYATWCWHCALILHERGVFPGSGPNPAWIQDDHRNISFTAAIFGFHICINVVFACATYSLVALYVRMRHGFKVNNNSDLSRSYGYTALTSEDKAGATLTLKQGADAKLLSAFGSS
;
A
#
# COMPACT_ATOMS: atom_id res chain seq x y z
N MET A 1 31.54 39.95 -4.75
CA MET A 1 32.40 38.87 -5.28
C MET A 1 32.56 37.83 -4.17
N SER A 2 32.56 36.56 -4.57
CA SER A 2 32.28 35.33 -3.79
C SER A 2 30.76 35.13 -3.59
N GLY A 3 30.10 34.08 -4.12
CA GLY A 3 30.55 32.85 -4.75
C GLY A 3 29.96 31.68 -3.97
N ALA A 4 28.65 31.45 -4.10
CA ALA A 4 27.96 30.33 -3.45
C ALA A 4 27.80 29.20 -4.47
N GLU A 5 28.59 28.14 -4.29
CA GLU A 5 28.51 26.88 -5.02
C GLU A 5 27.22 26.13 -4.67
N ALA A 6 26.49 25.71 -5.70
CA ALA A 6 25.36 24.81 -5.59
C ALA A 6 25.88 23.37 -5.56
N ALA A 7 25.68 22.67 -4.44
CA ALA A 7 25.94 21.25 -4.33
C ALA A 7 24.89 20.46 -5.11
N SER A 8 25.30 19.90 -6.26
CA SER A 8 24.53 18.92 -7.03
C SER A 8 24.67 17.55 -6.39
N VAL A 9 23.56 16.97 -5.93
CA VAL A 9 23.49 15.59 -5.45
C VAL A 9 23.37 14.66 -6.66
N HIS A 10 24.51 14.11 -7.09
CA HIS A 10 24.56 13.01 -8.06
C HIS A 10 24.16 11.71 -7.36
N ILE A 11 22.96 11.20 -7.64
CA ILE A 11 22.56 9.84 -7.30
C ILE A 11 23.19 8.90 -8.34
N MET A 12 24.24 8.20 -7.92
CA MET A 12 24.96 7.22 -8.73
C MET A 12 24.19 5.89 -8.68
N PHE A 13 23.43 5.58 -9.72
CA PHE A 13 22.97 4.21 -9.96
C PHE A 13 24.14 3.42 -10.55
N SER A 14 24.69 2.49 -9.75
CA SER A 14 25.66 1.51 -10.25
C SER A 14 24.93 0.51 -11.16
N ASN A 15 25.24 0.55 -12.45
CA ASN A 15 24.86 -0.45 -13.43
C ASN A 15 26.01 -1.47 -13.55
N ASP A 16 26.03 -2.48 -12.67
CA ASP A 16 26.85 -3.67 -12.88
C ASP A 16 25.95 -4.89 -13.12
N CYS A 17 25.61 -5.06 -14.41
CA CYS A 17 25.04 -6.29 -14.97
C CYS A 17 25.83 -6.64 -16.23
N ARG A 18 27.10 -7.02 -16.05
CA ARG A 18 27.92 -7.69 -17.07
C ARG A 18 28.88 -8.66 -16.37
N ALA A 19 28.42 -9.87 -16.07
CA ALA A 19 29.32 -10.94 -15.61
C ALA A 19 28.80 -12.38 -15.83
N TYR A 20 27.81 -12.61 -16.71
CA TYR A 20 27.23 -13.97 -16.88
C TYR A 20 27.15 -14.46 -18.33
N GLU A 21 27.98 -13.93 -19.24
CA GLU A 21 27.92 -14.28 -20.67
C GLU A 21 29.16 -15.04 -21.22
N GLU A 22 30.01 -15.63 -20.37
CA GLU A 22 31.25 -16.29 -20.82
C GLU A 22 31.50 -17.72 -20.26
N MET A 23 30.46 -18.54 -20.04
CA MET A 23 30.66 -19.97 -19.73
C MET A 23 29.72 -20.90 -20.53
N SER A 24 29.67 -20.72 -21.85
CA SER A 24 29.00 -21.66 -22.76
C SER A 24 29.79 -21.82 -24.07
N GLU A 25 31.07 -22.14 -23.98
CA GLU A 25 31.80 -22.63 -25.15
C GLU A 25 33.00 -23.49 -24.71
N GLN A 26 32.78 -24.80 -24.57
CA GLN A 26 33.80 -25.82 -24.81
C GLN A 26 33.12 -27.19 -24.95
N SER A 27 32.64 -27.43 -26.17
CA SER A 27 32.38 -28.77 -26.70
C SER A 27 33.66 -29.28 -27.33
N SER A 28 34.26 -30.33 -26.78
CA SER A 28 35.28 -31.11 -27.47
C SER A 28 35.00 -32.60 -27.35
N VAL A 29 34.78 -33.16 -28.53
CA VAL A 29 34.69 -34.55 -28.95
C VAL A 29 35.71 -35.46 -28.26
N GLY A 30 35.24 -36.60 -27.76
CA GLY A 30 36.07 -37.72 -27.30
C GLY A 30 35.34 -39.05 -27.50
N THR A 31 35.68 -39.76 -28.58
CA THR A 31 35.30 -41.15 -28.88
C THR A 31 36.08 -42.16 -28.04
N LEU A 32 35.45 -43.31 -27.72
CA LEU A 32 35.95 -44.71 -27.56
C LEU A 32 35.17 -45.45 -26.44
N PRO A 33 35.24 -46.80 -26.33
CA PRO A 33 34.88 -47.84 -27.30
C PRO A 33 33.82 -48.82 -26.72
N GLU A 34 33.39 -49.79 -27.53
CA GLU A 34 32.42 -50.83 -27.19
C GLU A 34 32.94 -51.95 -26.25
N ALA A 35 31.95 -52.59 -25.61
CA ALA A 35 31.88 -53.96 -25.05
C ALA A 35 32.29 -54.18 -23.57
N PRO A 36 31.79 -55.24 -22.85
CA PRO A 36 30.82 -56.27 -23.23
C PRO A 36 29.64 -56.47 -22.24
N THR A 37 28.63 -57.19 -22.71
CA THR A 37 27.46 -57.69 -21.96
C THR A 37 27.85 -58.82 -21.00
N ILE A 38 27.62 -58.66 -19.70
CA ILE A 38 27.70 -59.73 -18.69
C ILE A 38 26.45 -59.67 -17.82
N GLY A 39 25.71 -60.77 -17.79
CA GLY A 39 24.48 -60.94 -17.03
C GLY A 39 24.70 -61.10 -15.53
N ILE A 40 23.71 -60.66 -14.75
CA ILE A 40 23.58 -60.96 -13.32
C ILE A 40 22.13 -61.41 -13.06
N PRO A 41 21.92 -62.61 -12.48
CA PRO A 41 20.67 -62.98 -11.83
C PRO A 41 20.74 -62.65 -10.33
N GLY A 42 19.60 -62.29 -9.73
CA GLY A 42 19.38 -62.50 -8.29
C GLY A 42 18.95 -61.29 -7.46
N SER A 43 17.66 -61.29 -7.11
CA SER A 43 17.11 -60.94 -5.79
C SER A 43 17.53 -59.63 -5.11
N LEU A 44 16.64 -58.62 -5.20
CA LEU A 44 16.54 -57.54 -4.21
C LEU A 44 15.44 -57.86 -3.19
N PRO A 45 15.68 -57.66 -1.88
CA PRO A 45 14.64 -57.76 -0.86
C PRO A 45 13.78 -56.49 -0.87
N TRP A 46 12.47 -56.70 -0.86
CA TRP A 46 11.45 -55.68 -0.71
C TRP A 46 11.58 -54.98 0.65
N CYS A 47 12.00 -53.71 0.65
CA CYS A 47 11.69 -52.80 1.75
C CYS A 47 10.27 -52.25 1.54
N PRO A 48 9.34 -52.39 2.51
CA PRO A 48 8.10 -51.64 2.45
C PRO A 48 8.42 -50.18 2.78
N PHE A 49 8.38 -49.32 1.75
CA PHE A 49 8.21 -47.89 1.95
C PHE A 49 6.93 -47.69 2.77
N SER A 50 7.08 -47.23 4.01
CA SER A 50 5.99 -46.77 4.84
C SER A 50 5.60 -45.35 4.41
N PRO A 51 4.41 -45.10 3.83
CA PRO A 51 4.02 -43.78 3.31
C PRO A 51 3.46 -42.88 4.42
N ARG A 52 4.06 -42.88 5.62
CA ARG A 52 3.60 -42.04 6.75
C ARG A 52 4.15 -40.61 6.75
N GLY A 53 5.09 -40.28 5.86
CA GLY A 53 5.66 -38.92 5.75
C GLY A 53 4.84 -37.97 4.88
N ASP A 54 4.14 -38.47 3.86
CA ASP A 54 3.53 -37.61 2.83
C ASP A 54 2.17 -37.05 3.24
N ALA A 55 1.41 -37.78 4.06
CA ALA A 55 0.11 -37.31 4.54
C ALA A 55 0.23 -36.07 5.43
N LYS A 56 1.20 -36.05 6.36
CA LYS A 56 1.44 -34.92 7.27
C LYS A 56 1.96 -33.67 6.54
N ARG A 57 2.85 -33.88 5.56
CA ARG A 57 3.37 -32.80 4.70
C ARG A 57 2.27 -32.22 3.81
N SER A 58 1.38 -33.07 3.28
CA SER A 58 0.23 -32.62 2.48
C SER A 58 -0.80 -31.87 3.32
N SER A 59 -1.06 -32.28 4.57
CA SER A 59 -1.98 -31.58 5.47
C SER A 59 -1.43 -30.23 5.92
N GLU A 60 -0.14 -30.15 6.27
CA GLU A 60 0.50 -28.88 6.66
C GLU A 60 0.56 -27.90 5.47
N GLN A 61 0.90 -28.40 4.27
CA GLN A 61 0.94 -27.59 3.06
C GLN A 61 -0.45 -27.11 2.63
N ASN A 62 -1.50 -27.92 2.81
CA ASN A 62 -2.88 -27.52 2.55
C ASN A 62 -3.40 -26.53 3.60
N GLN A 63 -2.95 -26.64 4.86
CA GLN A 63 -3.29 -25.70 5.92
C GLN A 63 -2.66 -24.32 5.65
N LEU A 64 -1.38 -24.26 5.25
CA LEU A 64 -0.68 -23.04 4.81
C LEU A 64 -1.32 -22.37 3.57
N LYS A 65 -1.84 -23.16 2.63
CA LYS A 65 -2.56 -22.65 1.44
C LYS A 65 -3.89 -22.00 1.80
N MET A 66 -4.66 -22.63 2.69
CA MET A 66 -5.96 -22.10 3.10
C MET A 66 -5.82 -20.85 3.97
N THR A 67 -4.83 -20.80 4.86
CA THR A 67 -4.68 -19.70 5.82
C THR A 67 -4.17 -18.42 5.18
N SER A 68 -3.27 -18.54 4.20
CA SER A 68 -2.82 -17.37 3.42
C SER A 68 -3.94 -16.78 2.55
N PHE A 69 -4.80 -17.61 1.93
CA PHE A 69 -5.94 -17.14 1.14
C PHE A 69 -6.91 -16.27 1.94
N TRP A 70 -7.43 -16.82 3.05
CA TRP A 70 -8.46 -16.14 3.84
C TRP A 70 -7.94 -14.87 4.51
N GLY A 71 -6.66 -14.82 4.89
CA GLY A 71 -6.02 -13.62 5.40
C GLY A 71 -6.10 -12.47 4.38
N PHE A 72 -5.55 -12.67 3.18
CA PHE A 72 -5.55 -11.67 2.12
C PHE A 72 -6.96 -11.30 1.64
N LEU A 73 -7.86 -12.28 1.49
CA LEU A 73 -9.23 -12.03 1.04
C LEU A 73 -10.01 -11.19 2.05
N SER A 74 -10.00 -11.61 3.33
CA SER A 74 -10.74 -10.90 4.38
C SER A 74 -10.23 -9.48 4.58
N GLU A 75 -8.92 -9.29 4.63
CA GLU A 75 -8.31 -7.98 4.72
C GLU A 75 -8.70 -7.10 3.53
N GLY A 76 -8.59 -7.62 2.31
CA GLY A 76 -8.97 -6.88 1.10
C GLY A 76 -10.45 -6.47 1.12
N ILE A 77 -11.37 -7.34 1.56
CA ILE A 77 -12.81 -7.00 1.61
C ILE A 77 -13.02 -5.86 2.62
N LEU A 78 -12.47 -6.02 3.82
CA LEU A 78 -12.68 -5.07 4.92
C LEU A 78 -12.10 -3.69 4.60
N LEU A 79 -10.91 -3.64 3.98
CA LEU A 79 -10.29 -2.38 3.59
C LEU A 79 -10.89 -1.77 2.33
N LEU A 80 -11.44 -2.57 1.41
CA LEU A 80 -12.15 -2.04 0.24
C LEU A 80 -13.40 -1.27 0.65
N VAL A 81 -14.15 -1.78 1.63
CA VAL A 81 -15.31 -1.07 2.20
C VAL A 81 -14.88 0.27 2.81
N LEU A 82 -13.75 0.31 3.54
CA LEU A 82 -13.21 1.55 4.11
C LEU A 82 -12.74 2.52 3.01
N ALA A 83 -12.06 2.03 1.99
CA ALA A 83 -11.59 2.82 0.86
C ALA A 83 -12.77 3.47 0.10
N LEU A 84 -13.82 2.68 -0.19
CA LEU A 84 -15.07 3.15 -0.78
C LEU A 84 -15.76 4.20 0.09
N TRP A 85 -15.81 3.95 1.40
CA TRP A 85 -16.38 4.90 2.36
C TRP A 85 -15.65 6.24 2.32
N TRP A 86 -14.31 6.25 2.33
CA TRP A 86 -13.53 7.47 2.19
C TRP A 86 -13.75 8.13 0.83
N MET A 87 -13.63 7.39 -0.28
CA MET A 87 -13.80 7.90 -1.64
C MET A 87 -15.15 8.61 -1.82
N ILE A 88 -16.24 7.98 -1.37
CA ILE A 88 -17.60 8.52 -1.47
C ILE A 88 -17.77 9.78 -0.62
N ASN A 89 -17.28 9.78 0.62
CA ASN A 89 -17.43 10.91 1.53
C ASN A 89 -16.54 12.10 1.12
N THR A 90 -15.28 11.85 0.73
CA THR A 90 -14.38 12.88 0.18
C THR A 90 -15.01 13.52 -1.06
N SER A 91 -15.44 12.72 -2.04
CA SER A 91 -16.10 13.22 -3.26
C SER A 91 -17.28 14.14 -2.92
N ARG A 92 -18.16 13.68 -2.01
CA ARG A 92 -19.34 14.46 -1.60
C ARG A 92 -18.97 15.80 -0.96
N GLU A 93 -18.00 15.82 -0.07
CA GLU A 93 -17.60 17.05 0.61
C GLU A 93 -16.95 18.03 -0.38
N VAL A 94 -16.13 17.55 -1.32
CA VAL A 94 -15.57 18.37 -2.41
C VAL A 94 -16.69 19.01 -3.23
N ILE A 95 -17.64 18.21 -3.72
CA ILE A 95 -18.76 18.71 -4.54
C ILE A 95 -19.60 19.74 -3.77
N LYS A 96 -19.85 19.52 -2.48
CA LYS A 96 -20.57 20.49 -1.64
C LYS A 96 -19.77 21.77 -1.43
N CYS A 97 -18.47 21.68 -1.21
CA CYS A 97 -17.59 22.85 -1.10
C CYS A 97 -17.62 23.66 -2.39
N GLU A 98 -17.49 23.00 -3.54
CA GLU A 98 -17.59 23.64 -4.86
C GLU A 98 -18.94 24.32 -5.08
N GLN A 99 -20.05 23.64 -4.78
CA GLN A 99 -21.41 24.20 -4.93
C GLN A 99 -21.66 25.41 -4.04
N ASN A 100 -21.06 25.45 -2.85
CA ASN A 100 -21.25 26.53 -1.89
C ASN A 100 -20.16 27.61 -1.95
N GLY A 101 -19.16 27.47 -2.84
CA GLY A 101 -17.99 28.35 -2.85
C GLY A 101 -17.18 28.32 -1.54
N ALA A 102 -17.25 27.21 -0.80
CA ALA A 102 -16.60 27.05 0.50
C ALA A 102 -15.23 26.38 0.37
N THR A 103 -14.32 26.69 1.29
CA THR A 103 -13.02 26.02 1.34
C THR A 103 -13.18 24.56 1.80
N PHE A 104 -12.51 23.65 1.09
CA PHE A 104 -12.44 22.26 1.49
C PHE A 104 -11.56 22.13 2.75
N ASN A 105 -12.06 21.39 3.74
CA ASN A 105 -11.31 21.10 4.96
C ASN A 105 -11.18 19.57 5.10
N PRO A 106 -9.95 19.02 5.07
CA PRO A 106 -9.73 17.59 5.16
C PRO A 106 -10.17 17.07 6.53
N LYS A 107 -10.86 15.94 6.49
CA LYS A 107 -11.34 15.18 7.64
C LYS A 107 -10.75 13.78 7.58
N ILE A 108 -10.14 13.34 8.68
CA ILE A 108 -9.64 11.96 8.81
C ILE A 108 -10.78 10.94 8.83
N THR A 109 -11.90 11.32 9.46
CA THR A 109 -13.02 10.43 9.80
C THR A 109 -14.34 11.11 9.45
N TYR A 110 -15.27 10.33 8.90
CA TYR A 110 -16.61 10.76 8.53
C TYR A 110 -17.68 10.12 9.42
N THR A 111 -18.69 10.89 9.78
CA THR A 111 -19.88 10.39 10.47
C THR A 111 -20.94 9.90 9.48
N TRP A 112 -21.87 9.09 9.98
CA TRP A 112 -23.01 8.69 9.18
C TRP A 112 -23.93 9.88 8.85
N ARG A 113 -24.48 9.87 7.63
CA ARG A 113 -25.25 10.99 7.07
C ARG A 113 -26.41 11.37 7.98
N GLY A 114 -26.49 12.67 8.31
CA GLY A 114 -27.61 13.23 9.08
C GLY A 114 -27.63 12.80 10.55
N THR A 115 -26.56 12.14 11.03
CA THR A 115 -26.44 11.70 12.43
C THR A 115 -25.08 12.08 12.98
N HIS A 116 -24.97 12.10 14.30
CA HIS A 116 -23.69 12.23 14.99
C HIS A 116 -22.99 10.88 15.21
N VAL A 117 -23.51 9.78 14.66
CA VAL A 117 -22.99 8.43 14.89
C VAL A 117 -21.67 8.24 14.13
N PRO A 118 -20.57 7.90 14.81
CA PRO A 118 -19.25 7.73 14.21
C PRO A 118 -19.08 6.31 13.64
N VAL A 119 -19.90 5.94 12.65
CA VAL A 119 -19.92 4.58 12.07
C VAL A 119 -18.53 4.15 11.58
N GLU A 120 -17.76 5.06 10.99
CA GLU A 120 -16.38 4.77 10.56
C GLU A 120 -15.47 4.36 11.72
N ILE A 121 -15.59 5.01 12.88
CA ILE A 121 -14.75 4.70 14.06
C ILE A 121 -15.07 3.30 14.57
N PHE A 122 -16.36 2.98 14.69
CA PHE A 122 -16.77 1.64 15.10
C PHE A 122 -16.37 0.57 14.09
N TYR A 123 -16.44 0.88 12.80
CA TYR A 123 -15.98 -0.01 11.75
C TYR A 123 -14.47 -0.26 11.84
N LYS A 124 -13.64 0.79 11.96
CA LYS A 124 -12.19 0.68 12.15
C LYS A 124 -11.86 -0.15 13.40
N LEU A 125 -12.54 0.12 14.52
CA LEU A 125 -12.36 -0.64 15.76
C LEU A 125 -12.69 -2.12 15.58
N PHE A 126 -13.80 -2.43 14.89
CA PHE A 126 -14.21 -3.79 14.61
C PHE A 126 -13.21 -4.54 13.74
N ILE A 127 -12.82 -3.97 12.59
CA ILE A 127 -11.91 -4.67 11.65
C ILE A 127 -10.51 -4.87 12.25
N THR A 128 -10.03 -3.91 13.06
CA THR A 128 -8.70 -3.99 13.69
C THR A 128 -8.71 -4.94 14.89
N ALA A 129 -9.79 -4.98 15.67
CA ALA A 129 -9.97 -6.00 16.70
C ALA A 129 -10.07 -7.40 16.07
N PHE A 130 -10.87 -7.55 15.01
CA PHE A 130 -11.01 -8.81 14.28
C PHE A 130 -9.66 -9.30 13.74
N GLY A 131 -8.88 -8.43 13.09
CA GLY A 131 -7.54 -8.76 12.62
C GLY A 131 -6.58 -9.12 13.76
N LEU A 132 -6.58 -8.35 14.84
CA LEU A 132 -5.74 -8.60 16.02
C LEU A 132 -6.04 -9.97 16.65
N PHE A 133 -7.32 -10.25 16.94
CA PHE A 133 -7.72 -11.55 17.48
C PHE A 133 -7.50 -12.68 16.49
N GLY A 134 -7.73 -12.44 15.20
CA GLY A 134 -7.42 -13.40 14.13
C GLY A 134 -5.97 -13.85 14.18
N GLN A 135 -5.01 -12.92 14.32
CA GLN A 135 -3.60 -13.26 14.42
C GLN A 135 -3.23 -13.92 15.76
N LEU A 136 -3.79 -13.46 16.88
CA LEU A 136 -3.55 -14.01 18.21
C LEU A 136 -4.03 -15.46 18.36
N PHE A 137 -5.17 -15.80 17.75
CA PHE A 137 -5.71 -17.16 17.78
C PHE A 137 -5.15 -18.06 16.67
N TYR A 138 -4.57 -17.47 15.62
CA TYR A 138 -3.94 -18.21 14.53
C TYR A 138 -2.55 -18.73 14.92
N SER A 139 -1.74 -17.89 15.56
CA SER A 139 -0.41 -18.29 16.02
C SER A 139 -0.50 -19.00 17.36
N SER A 140 0.39 -19.97 17.59
CA SER A 140 0.64 -20.41 18.96
C SER A 140 1.17 -19.21 19.78
N TRP A 141 0.87 -19.16 21.07
CA TRP A 141 1.41 -18.15 21.99
C TRP A 141 2.91 -18.33 22.25
N SER A 142 3.53 -19.39 21.70
CA SER A 142 4.96 -19.60 21.80
C SER A 142 5.69 -18.88 20.67
N PHE A 143 6.46 -17.86 21.04
CA PHE A 143 7.38 -17.15 20.15
C PHE A 143 8.79 -17.77 20.11
N HIS A 144 9.03 -18.78 20.94
CA HIS A 144 10.27 -19.54 20.97
C HIS A 144 9.97 -21.01 20.78
N ASP A 145 10.83 -21.73 20.08
CA ASP A 145 10.81 -23.19 20.05
C ASP A 145 11.51 -23.79 21.28
N ASP A 146 11.57 -25.12 21.37
CA ASP A 146 12.24 -25.83 22.48
C ASP A 146 13.75 -25.56 22.56
N LYS A 147 14.35 -24.99 21.50
CA LYS A 147 15.77 -24.61 21.42
C LYS A 147 16.01 -23.14 21.76
N GLY A 148 14.95 -22.36 21.95
CA GLY A 148 15.02 -20.92 22.19
C GLY A 148 15.13 -20.10 20.91
N ASP A 149 14.95 -20.70 19.74
CA ASP A 149 14.94 -19.99 18.46
C ASP A 149 13.58 -19.29 18.27
N PHE A 150 13.62 -18.07 17.74
CA PHE A 150 12.42 -17.30 17.46
C PHE A 150 11.56 -17.97 16.37
N GLN A 151 10.29 -18.22 16.67
CA GLN A 151 9.29 -18.73 15.75
C GLN A 151 8.05 -17.82 15.69
N ASN A 152 7.25 -17.93 14.62
CA ASN A 152 6.04 -17.13 14.43
C ASN A 152 6.28 -15.61 14.36
N MET A 153 7.41 -15.17 13.81
CA MET A 153 7.76 -13.74 13.71
C MET A 153 6.82 -12.96 12.78
N VAL A 154 6.40 -13.54 11.65
CA VAL A 154 5.44 -12.89 10.74
C VAL A 154 4.09 -12.63 11.44
N PRO A 155 3.43 -13.63 12.07
CA PRO A 155 2.24 -13.37 12.89
C PRO A 155 2.45 -12.28 13.94
N LEU A 156 3.60 -12.27 14.63
CA LEU A 156 3.93 -11.23 15.61
C LEU A 156 3.97 -9.82 14.98
N MET A 157 4.55 -9.68 13.79
CA MET A 157 4.53 -8.42 13.04
C MET A 157 3.08 -7.98 12.77
N PHE A 158 2.22 -8.87 12.29
CA PHE A 158 0.81 -8.52 12.02
C PHE A 158 0.01 -8.22 13.30
N ILE A 159 0.31 -8.89 14.43
CA ILE A 159 -0.24 -8.52 15.75
C ILE A 159 0.08 -7.06 16.07
N THR A 160 1.33 -6.62 15.85
CA THR A 160 1.71 -5.22 16.10
C THR A 160 1.03 -4.25 15.13
N VAL A 161 0.87 -4.61 13.85
CA VAL A 161 0.14 -3.80 12.86
C VAL A 161 -1.31 -3.58 13.30
N TYR A 162 -2.05 -4.66 13.56
CA TYR A 162 -3.44 -4.55 14.01
C TYR A 162 -3.55 -3.88 15.37
N GLY A 163 -2.60 -4.11 16.28
CA GLY A 163 -2.53 -3.43 17.56
C GLY A 163 -2.39 -1.91 17.43
N ILE A 164 -1.52 -1.42 16.55
CA ILE A 164 -1.36 0.02 16.31
C ILE A 164 -2.64 0.62 15.69
N PHE A 165 -3.25 -0.04 14.71
CA PHE A 165 -4.51 0.44 14.13
C PHE A 165 -5.70 0.36 15.10
N PHE A 166 -5.71 -0.61 16.01
CA PHE A 166 -6.69 -0.71 17.08
C PHE A 166 -6.54 0.45 18.08
N LEU A 167 -5.32 0.76 18.50
CA LEU A 167 -5.02 1.94 19.33
C LEU A 167 -5.39 3.24 18.61
N HIS A 168 -5.11 3.36 17.31
CA HIS A 168 -5.55 4.49 16.49
C HIS A 168 -7.09 4.62 16.49
N SER A 169 -7.82 3.51 16.40
CA SER A 169 -9.29 3.50 16.44
C SER A 169 -9.85 3.93 17.80
N ILE A 170 -9.20 3.51 18.90
CA ILE A 170 -9.52 4.00 20.26
C ILE A 170 -9.27 5.50 20.35
N LEU A 171 -8.15 6.00 19.81
CA LEU A 171 -7.84 7.41 19.81
C LEU A 171 -8.86 8.25 19.01
N ASP A 172 -9.29 7.76 17.84
CA ASP A 172 -10.38 8.35 17.07
C ASP A 172 -11.66 8.43 17.92
N LEU A 173 -11.99 7.36 18.67
CA LEU A 173 -13.15 7.33 19.56
C LEU A 173 -13.02 8.34 20.72
N LEU A 174 -11.85 8.43 21.36
CA LEU A 174 -11.58 9.39 22.43
C LEU A 174 -11.71 10.83 21.94
N LEU A 175 -11.17 11.14 20.75
CA LEU A 175 -11.31 12.45 20.11
C LEU A 175 -12.77 12.77 19.78
N TRP A 176 -13.54 11.79 19.30
CA TRP A 176 -14.98 11.95 19.06
C TRP A 176 -15.76 12.21 20.37
N LEU A 177 -15.39 11.54 21.46
CA LEU A 177 -15.91 11.78 22.82
C LEU A 177 -15.42 13.09 23.46
N ARG A 178 -14.60 13.88 22.74
CA ARG A 178 -14.01 15.15 23.21
C ARG A 178 -13.11 14.99 24.44
N VAL A 179 -12.49 13.82 24.60
CA VAL A 179 -11.42 13.63 25.60
C VAL A 179 -10.23 14.51 25.19
N PRO A 180 -9.60 15.25 26.11
CA PRO A 180 -8.50 16.16 25.79
C PRO A 180 -7.26 15.38 25.35
N VAL A 181 -7.11 15.20 24.04
CA VAL A 181 -5.91 14.63 23.41
C VAL A 181 -5.25 15.69 22.52
N PHE A 182 -3.95 15.56 22.26
CA PHE A 182 -3.20 16.52 21.46
C PHE A 182 -3.81 16.67 20.05
N LYS A 183 -3.82 17.92 19.54
CA LYS A 183 -4.34 18.21 18.20
C LYS A 183 -3.51 17.48 17.15
N GLY A 184 -4.16 16.76 16.24
CA GLY A 184 -3.49 15.99 15.19
C GLY A 184 -3.05 14.59 15.60
N ALA A 185 -3.38 14.13 16.82
CA ALA A 185 -3.07 12.78 17.28
C ALA A 185 -3.61 11.68 16.36
N ASN A 186 -4.82 11.85 15.85
CA ASN A 186 -5.43 10.96 14.88
C ASN A 186 -4.63 10.87 13.56
N TYR A 187 -4.16 12.00 13.03
CA TYR A 187 -3.31 12.02 11.83
C TYR A 187 -1.96 11.35 12.08
N ALA A 188 -1.30 11.68 13.19
CA ALA A 188 0.00 11.11 13.56
C ALA A 188 -0.10 9.59 13.76
N SER A 189 -1.07 9.12 14.54
CA SER A 189 -1.28 7.68 14.77
C SER A 189 -1.65 6.91 13.52
N ALA A 190 -2.48 7.47 12.62
CA ALA A 190 -2.77 6.86 11.33
C ALA A 190 -1.52 6.76 10.45
N ALA A 191 -0.75 7.85 10.34
CA ALA A 191 0.50 7.86 9.58
C ALA A 191 1.48 6.82 10.12
N THR A 192 1.66 6.75 11.45
CA THR A 192 2.50 5.72 12.10
C THR A 192 1.99 4.31 11.82
N GLY A 193 0.67 4.07 11.88
CA GLY A 193 0.07 2.77 11.58
C GLY A 193 0.39 2.30 10.17
N PHE A 194 0.15 3.14 9.16
CA PHE A 194 0.45 2.79 7.76
C PHE A 194 1.95 2.70 7.47
N LEU A 195 2.78 3.55 8.11
CA LEU A 195 4.24 3.47 7.98
C LEU A 195 4.77 2.17 8.57
N TRP A 196 4.35 1.83 9.79
CA TRP A 196 4.71 0.56 10.41
C TRP A 196 4.21 -0.61 9.58
N TYR A 197 3.03 -0.49 8.98
CA TYR A 197 2.52 -1.54 8.12
C TYR A 197 3.42 -1.77 6.90
N ALA A 198 3.86 -0.70 6.23
CA ALA A 198 4.83 -0.80 5.13
C ALA A 198 6.15 -1.46 5.59
N VAL A 199 6.65 -1.11 6.78
CA VAL A 199 7.86 -1.68 7.37
C VAL A 199 7.69 -3.18 7.72
N ALA A 200 6.53 -3.56 8.25
CA ALA A 200 6.21 -4.97 8.54
C ALA A 200 6.21 -5.82 7.25
N TYR A 201 5.67 -5.28 6.15
CA TYR A 201 5.75 -5.91 4.83
C TYR A 201 7.20 -6.07 4.35
N TYR A 202 8.02 -5.03 4.51
CA TYR A 202 9.44 -5.09 4.15
C TYR A 202 10.18 -6.23 4.87
N PHE A 203 10.04 -6.33 6.19
CA PHE A 203 10.70 -7.41 6.94
C PHE A 203 10.09 -8.79 6.68
N SER A 204 8.79 -8.87 6.38
CA SER A 204 8.14 -10.13 5.98
C SER A 204 8.69 -10.67 4.67
N VAL A 205 9.13 -9.79 3.75
CA VAL A 205 9.83 -10.21 2.52
C VAL A 205 11.15 -10.91 2.84
N ASP A 206 11.93 -10.37 3.77
CA ASP A 206 13.25 -10.91 4.09
C ASP A 206 13.16 -12.24 4.83
N ASP A 207 12.19 -12.40 5.74
CA ASP A 207 11.88 -13.70 6.39
C ASP A 207 11.51 -14.76 5.35
N PHE A 208 10.73 -14.36 4.33
CA PHE A 208 10.32 -15.26 3.25
C PHE A 208 11.52 -15.70 2.39
N LYS A 209 12.44 -14.79 2.07
CA LYS A 209 13.68 -15.09 1.32
C LYS A 209 14.63 -16.00 2.10
N ALA A 210 14.65 -15.91 3.42
CA ALA A 210 15.53 -16.73 4.26
C ALA A 210 15.03 -18.18 4.37
N THR A 211 13.70 -18.38 4.39
CA THR A 211 13.07 -19.68 4.66
C THR A 211 12.83 -20.52 3.39
N ASN A 212 12.73 -19.89 2.22
CA ASN A 212 12.52 -20.58 0.94
C ASN A 212 13.54 -20.05 -0.10
N PRO A 213 13.98 -20.86 -1.09
CA PRO A 213 14.62 -20.29 -2.27
C PRO A 213 13.71 -19.16 -2.79
N PRO A 214 14.23 -17.97 -3.11
CA PRO A 214 13.43 -16.76 -3.22
C PRO A 214 12.49 -16.85 -4.42
N LEU A 215 11.29 -17.35 -4.15
CA LEU A 215 10.22 -17.45 -5.13
C LEU A 215 9.81 -16.02 -5.51
N MET A 216 10.32 -15.52 -6.62
CA MET A 216 10.29 -14.09 -6.97
C MET A 216 8.87 -13.52 -7.04
N VAL A 217 7.89 -14.30 -7.50
CA VAL A 217 6.48 -13.88 -7.47
C VAL A 217 6.03 -13.59 -6.03
N SER A 218 6.38 -14.43 -5.06
CA SER A 218 6.02 -14.20 -3.66
C SER A 218 6.65 -12.92 -3.13
N VAL A 219 7.91 -12.63 -3.46
CA VAL A 219 8.56 -11.36 -3.10
C VAL A 219 7.75 -10.17 -3.61
N MET A 220 7.27 -10.22 -4.84
CA MET A 220 6.45 -9.14 -5.43
C MET A 220 5.10 -8.97 -4.72
N LEU A 221 4.44 -10.07 -4.33
CA LEU A 221 3.17 -10.03 -3.60
C LEU A 221 3.28 -9.24 -2.29
N TRP A 222 4.44 -9.30 -1.62
CA TRP A 222 4.70 -8.56 -0.38
C TRP A 222 5.34 -7.17 -0.62
N THR A 223 6.06 -6.98 -1.73
CA THR A 223 6.74 -5.70 -2.04
C THR A 223 5.78 -4.65 -2.62
N PHE A 224 4.85 -5.02 -3.50
CA PHE A 224 3.90 -4.05 -4.06
C PHE A 224 2.99 -3.37 -3.02
N PRO A 225 2.41 -4.09 -2.04
CA PRO A 225 1.64 -3.46 -0.98
C PRO A 225 2.44 -2.40 -0.20
N MET A 226 3.73 -2.63 0.07
CA MET A 226 4.61 -1.65 0.72
C MET A 226 4.63 -0.32 -0.04
N TYR A 227 4.82 -0.34 -1.36
CA TYR A 227 4.83 0.88 -2.18
C TYR A 227 3.49 1.62 -2.19
N VAL A 228 2.37 0.91 -1.95
CA VAL A 228 1.03 1.52 -1.88
C VAL A 228 0.75 2.10 -0.48
N LEU A 229 1.25 1.47 0.58
CA LEU A 229 1.07 1.90 1.97
C LEU A 229 1.86 3.19 2.28
N LEU A 230 3.03 3.41 1.68
CA LEU A 230 3.85 4.60 1.89
C LEU A 230 3.13 5.92 1.50
N PRO A 231 2.52 6.05 0.30
CA PRO A 231 1.67 7.20 -0.04
C PRO A 231 0.49 7.41 0.91
N ILE A 232 -0.09 6.35 1.48
CA ILE A 232 -1.17 6.47 2.47
C ILE A 232 -0.63 7.12 3.74
N ALA A 233 0.49 6.62 4.27
CA ALA A 233 1.15 7.19 5.44
C ALA A 233 1.55 8.66 5.21
N ALA A 234 2.15 8.95 4.04
CA ALA A 234 2.52 10.31 3.64
C ALA A 234 1.30 11.23 3.55
N SER A 235 0.18 10.74 3.01
CA SER A 235 -1.07 11.53 2.93
C SER A 235 -1.56 11.92 4.32
N PHE A 236 -1.57 10.99 5.29
CA PHE A 236 -1.93 11.31 6.67
C PHE A 236 -0.98 12.31 7.33
N ALA A 237 0.32 12.21 7.06
CA ALA A 237 1.32 13.15 7.59
C ALA A 237 1.20 14.56 6.97
N LEU A 238 0.83 14.63 5.69
CA LEU A 238 0.71 15.89 4.94
C LEU A 238 -0.65 16.58 5.11
N GLU A 239 -1.74 15.85 5.36
CA GLU A 239 -3.10 16.41 5.53
C GLU A 239 -3.17 17.56 6.57
N PRO A 240 -2.52 17.48 7.74
CA PRO A 240 -2.49 18.58 8.71
C PRO A 240 -1.78 19.84 8.22
N LEU A 241 -0.78 19.68 7.34
CA LEU A 241 0.06 20.74 6.79
C LEU A 241 -0.58 21.38 5.56
N TRP A 242 -1.27 20.58 4.74
CA TRP A 242 -1.88 21.00 3.48
C TRP A 242 -3.40 21.04 3.56
N ARG A 243 -3.93 21.90 4.44
CA ARG A 243 -5.37 21.93 4.78
C ARG A 243 -6.31 22.32 3.64
N SER A 244 -5.82 22.88 2.53
CA SER A 244 -6.62 23.16 1.34
C SER A 244 -6.54 22.07 0.26
N GLY A 245 -5.66 21.08 0.45
CA GLY A 245 -5.38 20.05 -0.54
C GLY A 245 -6.44 18.97 -0.55
N VAL A 246 -7.31 18.98 -1.56
CA VAL A 246 -8.24 17.87 -1.85
C VAL A 246 -7.46 16.58 -2.24
N GLY A 247 -6.27 16.75 -2.81
CA GLY A 247 -5.46 15.67 -3.35
C GLY A 247 -5.05 14.61 -2.33
N THR A 248 -4.67 14.98 -1.11
CA THR A 248 -4.20 14.02 -0.10
C THR A 248 -5.29 13.02 0.31
N GLN A 249 -6.54 13.48 0.40
CA GLN A 249 -7.66 12.60 0.74
C GLN A 249 -7.98 11.61 -0.37
N PHE A 250 -7.94 12.06 -1.64
CA PHE A 250 -8.13 11.18 -2.79
C PHE A 250 -6.97 10.20 -2.95
N VAL A 251 -5.72 10.65 -2.78
CA VAL A 251 -4.54 9.77 -2.81
C VAL A 251 -4.67 8.69 -1.74
N ARG A 252 -4.97 9.07 -0.50
CA ARG A 252 -5.21 8.10 0.58
C ARG A 252 -6.31 7.10 0.25
N ALA A 253 -7.49 7.56 -0.19
CA ALA A 253 -8.61 6.68 -0.51
C ALA A 253 -8.29 5.76 -1.71
N PHE A 254 -7.68 6.31 -2.75
CA PHE A 254 -7.26 5.58 -3.94
C PHE A 254 -6.20 4.51 -3.62
N CYS A 255 -5.15 4.87 -2.87
CA CYS A 255 -4.11 3.92 -2.50
C CYS A 255 -4.68 2.82 -1.60
N LEU A 256 -5.58 3.12 -0.66
CA LEU A 256 -6.23 2.07 0.13
C LEU A 256 -7.10 1.15 -0.74
N GLN A 257 -7.78 1.69 -1.76
CA GLN A 257 -8.54 0.91 -2.73
C GLN A 257 -7.64 -0.01 -3.57
N LEU A 258 -6.52 0.54 -4.06
CA LEU A 258 -5.51 -0.20 -4.81
C LEU A 258 -4.92 -1.34 -3.96
N TYR A 259 -4.55 -1.06 -2.71
CA TYR A 259 -4.08 -2.06 -1.75
C TYR A 259 -5.12 -3.16 -1.54
N ALA A 260 -6.38 -2.78 -1.26
CA ALA A 260 -7.45 -3.74 -0.97
C ALA A 260 -7.74 -4.66 -2.16
N THR A 261 -7.83 -4.10 -3.37
CA THR A 261 -8.04 -4.91 -4.59
C THR A 261 -6.82 -5.77 -4.92
N TRP A 262 -5.62 -5.31 -4.60
CA TRP A 262 -4.41 -6.12 -4.73
C TRP A 262 -4.41 -7.30 -3.76
N CYS A 263 -4.82 -7.11 -2.50
CA CYS A 263 -4.97 -8.23 -1.55
C CYS A 263 -5.94 -9.30 -2.06
N TRP A 264 -7.06 -8.93 -2.70
CA TRP A 264 -7.93 -9.91 -3.35
C TRP A 264 -7.20 -10.70 -4.44
N HIS A 265 -6.42 -10.01 -5.26
CA HIS A 265 -5.65 -10.65 -6.32
C HIS A 265 -4.59 -11.60 -5.74
N CYS A 266 -3.86 -11.18 -4.71
CA CYS A 266 -2.92 -12.02 -3.97
C CYS A 266 -3.61 -13.27 -3.42
N ALA A 267 -4.81 -13.14 -2.85
CA ALA A 267 -5.58 -14.27 -2.36
C ALA A 267 -5.80 -15.29 -3.49
N LEU A 268 -6.27 -14.84 -4.66
CA LEU A 268 -6.52 -15.72 -5.80
C LEU A 268 -5.24 -16.43 -6.29
N ILE A 269 -4.12 -15.70 -6.40
CA ILE A 269 -2.81 -16.28 -6.77
C ILE A 269 -2.39 -17.36 -5.77
N LEU A 270 -2.65 -17.16 -4.47
CA LEU A 270 -2.26 -18.09 -3.42
C LEU A 270 -3.20 -19.30 -3.30
N HIS A 271 -4.48 -19.15 -3.65
CA HIS A 271 -5.49 -20.20 -3.59
C HIS A 271 -5.32 -21.22 -4.72
N GLU A 272 -5.28 -20.74 -5.97
CA GLU A 272 -5.30 -21.59 -7.16
C GLU A 272 -3.96 -21.54 -7.90
N ARG A 273 -2.95 -22.22 -7.35
CA ARG A 273 -1.63 -22.36 -8.01
C ARG A 273 -1.66 -23.10 -9.36
N GLY A 274 -2.82 -23.56 -9.85
CA GLY A 274 -2.92 -24.37 -11.06
C GLY A 274 -3.92 -23.92 -12.12
N VAL A 275 -4.78 -22.93 -11.86
CA VAL A 275 -5.88 -22.56 -12.79
C VAL A 275 -6.15 -21.05 -12.79
N PHE A 276 -5.12 -20.22 -12.71
CA PHE A 276 -5.36 -18.78 -12.85
C PHE A 276 -5.82 -18.46 -14.29
N PRO A 277 -6.91 -17.71 -14.52
CA PRO A 277 -7.36 -17.41 -15.89
C PRO A 277 -6.25 -16.69 -16.68
N GLY A 278 -5.76 -17.33 -17.75
CA GLY A 278 -4.62 -16.83 -18.53
C GLY A 278 -3.27 -17.45 -18.18
N SER A 279 -3.17 -18.28 -17.13
CA SER A 279 -2.08 -19.26 -17.04
C SER A 279 -2.28 -20.22 -18.21
N GLY A 280 -1.32 -20.27 -19.14
CA GLY A 280 -1.39 -21.18 -20.28
C GLY A 280 -1.50 -22.65 -19.87
N PRO A 281 -1.36 -23.61 -20.79
CA PRO A 281 -1.47 -25.05 -20.50
C PRO A 281 -0.41 -25.60 -19.52
N ASN A 282 0.40 -24.74 -18.89
CA ASN A 282 1.31 -25.10 -17.83
C ASN A 282 0.53 -25.10 -16.49
N PRO A 283 0.16 -26.27 -15.95
CA PRO A 283 -0.69 -26.39 -14.77
C PRO A 283 0.00 -26.02 -13.45
N ALA A 284 1.26 -25.56 -13.50
CA ALA A 284 2.02 -25.13 -12.35
C ALA A 284 2.32 -23.63 -12.46
N TRP A 285 1.70 -22.84 -11.58
CA TRP A 285 2.14 -21.48 -11.28
C TRP A 285 3.52 -21.54 -10.60
N ILE A 286 4.57 -21.65 -11.42
CA ILE A 286 5.96 -21.69 -10.96
C ILE A 286 6.36 -20.27 -10.57
N GLN A 287 6.62 -20.05 -9.29
CA GLN A 287 6.86 -18.71 -8.75
C GLN A 287 8.21 -18.10 -9.17
N ASP A 288 9.10 -18.89 -9.77
CA ASP A 288 10.38 -18.46 -10.35
C ASP A 288 10.36 -18.36 -11.88
N ASP A 289 9.24 -18.68 -12.52
CA ASP A 289 9.12 -18.51 -13.97
C ASP A 289 9.05 -17.01 -14.28
N HIS A 290 10.00 -16.54 -15.08
CA HIS A 290 10.08 -15.14 -15.51
C HIS A 290 8.75 -14.63 -16.10
N ARG A 291 7.98 -15.49 -16.78
CA ARG A 291 6.67 -15.14 -17.33
C ARG A 291 5.65 -14.80 -16.23
N ASN A 292 5.66 -15.55 -15.13
CA ASN A 292 4.77 -15.31 -13.99
C ASN A 292 5.18 -14.05 -13.22
N ILE A 293 6.48 -13.78 -13.12
CA ILE A 293 7.03 -12.53 -12.55
C ILE A 293 6.56 -11.34 -13.40
N SER A 294 6.80 -11.36 -14.71
CA SER A 294 6.37 -10.30 -15.63
C SER A 294 4.86 -10.11 -15.63
N PHE A 295 4.09 -11.20 -15.60
CA PHE A 295 2.64 -11.15 -15.49
C PHE A 295 2.19 -10.49 -14.18
N THR A 296 2.81 -10.86 -13.05
CA THR A 296 2.51 -10.28 -11.72
C THR A 296 2.76 -8.76 -11.70
N ALA A 297 3.85 -8.30 -12.32
CA ALA A 297 4.10 -6.86 -12.50
C ALA A 297 3.05 -6.20 -13.40
N ALA A 298 2.75 -6.81 -14.55
CA ALA A 298 1.80 -6.27 -15.52
C ALA A 298 0.38 -6.16 -14.94
N ILE A 299 -0.07 -7.18 -14.21
CA ILE A 299 -1.40 -7.20 -13.60
C ILE A 299 -1.51 -6.21 -12.45
N PHE A 300 -0.44 -5.97 -11.68
CA PHE A 300 -0.40 -4.88 -10.71
C PHE A 300 -0.55 -3.50 -11.40
N GLY A 301 0.16 -3.29 -12.52
CA GLY A 301 -0.04 -2.11 -13.37
C GLY A 301 -1.49 -1.95 -13.85
N PHE A 302 -2.13 -3.05 -14.24
CA PHE A 302 -3.53 -3.05 -14.64
C PHE A 302 -4.48 -2.72 -13.48
N HIS A 303 -4.17 -3.19 -12.26
CA HIS A 303 -4.89 -2.79 -11.04
C HIS A 303 -4.85 -1.28 -10.85
N ILE A 304 -3.72 -0.61 -11.08
CA ILE A 304 -3.63 0.86 -11.01
C ILE A 304 -4.63 1.49 -11.99
N CYS A 305 -4.63 1.06 -13.26
CA CYS A 305 -5.55 1.58 -14.28
C CYS A 305 -7.03 1.36 -13.92
N ILE A 306 -7.41 0.14 -13.53
CA ILE A 306 -8.79 -0.19 -13.13
C ILE A 306 -9.22 0.65 -11.93
N ASN A 307 -8.35 0.79 -10.92
CA ASN A 307 -8.69 1.55 -9.72
C ASN A 307 -8.87 3.04 -10.03
N VAL A 308 -8.15 3.59 -11.02
CA VAL A 308 -8.36 4.98 -11.48
C VAL A 308 -9.74 5.11 -12.11
N VAL A 309 -10.11 4.21 -13.03
CA VAL A 309 -11.44 4.19 -13.64
C VAL A 309 -12.53 4.08 -12.57
N PHE A 310 -12.34 3.22 -11.59
CA PHE A 310 -13.28 3.01 -10.49
C PHE A 310 -13.39 4.24 -9.58
N ALA A 311 -12.29 4.93 -9.29
CA ALA A 311 -12.29 6.17 -8.52
C ALA A 311 -13.04 7.28 -9.29
N CYS A 312 -12.77 7.43 -10.59
CA CYS A 312 -13.50 8.37 -11.47
C CYS A 312 -15.00 8.06 -11.51
N ALA A 313 -15.37 6.79 -11.70
CA ALA A 313 -16.76 6.35 -11.71
C ALA A 313 -17.45 6.65 -10.37
N THR A 314 -16.77 6.38 -9.25
CA THR A 314 -17.28 6.69 -7.90
C THR A 314 -17.53 8.18 -7.74
N TYR A 315 -16.57 9.03 -8.10
CA TYR A 315 -16.73 10.49 -8.06
C TYR A 315 -17.90 10.95 -8.94
N SER A 316 -17.99 10.46 -10.18
CA SER A 316 -19.09 10.79 -11.10
C SER A 316 -20.45 10.37 -10.55
N LEU A 317 -20.58 9.16 -9.99
CA LEU A 317 -21.82 8.68 -9.39
C LEU A 317 -22.23 9.52 -8.18
N VAL A 318 -21.28 9.91 -7.33
CA VAL A 318 -21.54 10.80 -6.19
C VAL A 318 -21.96 12.19 -6.67
N ALA A 319 -21.31 12.73 -7.70
CA ALA A 319 -21.69 14.00 -8.31
C ALA A 319 -23.11 13.97 -8.87
N LEU A 320 -23.46 12.93 -9.64
CA LEU A 320 -24.82 12.73 -10.14
C LEU A 320 -25.83 12.62 -8.99
N TYR A 321 -25.55 11.81 -7.98
CA TYR A 321 -26.41 11.66 -6.80
C TYR A 321 -26.65 13.00 -6.07
N VAL A 322 -25.59 13.77 -5.82
CA VAL A 322 -25.70 15.08 -5.14
C VAL A 322 -26.49 16.07 -5.99
N ARG A 323 -26.25 16.10 -7.31
CA ARG A 323 -26.97 16.95 -8.27
C ARG A 323 -28.45 16.62 -8.33
N MET A 324 -28.82 15.34 -8.41
CA MET A 324 -30.22 14.90 -8.43
C MET A 324 -30.95 15.29 -7.16
N ARG A 325 -30.29 15.25 -5.99
CA ARG A 325 -30.94 15.51 -4.70
C ARG A 325 -31.14 17.00 -4.38
N HIS A 326 -30.21 17.88 -4.77
CA HIS A 326 -30.23 19.29 -4.32
C HIS A 326 -30.71 20.28 -5.38
N GLY A 327 -31.03 19.81 -6.59
CA GLY A 327 -31.39 20.67 -7.71
C GLY A 327 -30.17 21.41 -8.27
N PHE A 328 -30.08 21.48 -9.59
CA PHE A 328 -28.96 22.11 -10.27
C PHE A 328 -29.15 23.64 -10.22
N LYS A 329 -28.42 24.34 -9.34
CA LYS A 329 -28.17 25.77 -9.49
C LYS A 329 -26.75 25.93 -10.02
N VAL A 330 -26.60 25.98 -11.35
CA VAL A 330 -25.34 26.45 -11.93
C VAL A 330 -25.24 27.92 -11.60
N ASN A 331 -24.41 28.25 -10.61
CA ASN A 331 -23.88 29.60 -10.58
C ASN A 331 -22.99 29.73 -11.82
N ASN A 332 -23.46 30.47 -12.82
CA ASN A 332 -22.72 30.83 -14.03
C ASN A 332 -21.46 31.69 -13.74
N ASN A 333 -21.05 31.85 -12.48
CA ASN A 333 -19.79 32.45 -12.13
C ASN A 333 -18.68 31.43 -12.38
N SER A 334 -18.10 31.53 -13.57
CA SER A 334 -16.97 30.81 -14.12
C SER A 334 -15.64 30.95 -13.34
N ASP A 335 -15.68 31.18 -12.04
CA ASP A 335 -14.51 31.26 -11.16
C ASP A 335 -14.05 29.87 -10.67
N LEU A 336 -14.17 28.84 -11.52
CA LEU A 336 -13.64 27.49 -11.22
C LEU A 336 -12.12 27.51 -11.00
N SER A 337 -11.43 28.53 -11.55
CA SER A 337 -9.99 28.78 -11.33
C SER A 337 -9.66 29.10 -9.86
N ARG A 338 -10.56 29.75 -9.11
CA ARG A 338 -10.33 30.09 -7.69
C ARG A 338 -10.43 28.89 -6.75
N SER A 339 -11.30 27.92 -7.05
CA SER A 339 -11.61 26.82 -6.12
C SER A 339 -10.50 25.77 -5.99
N TYR A 340 -9.62 25.65 -6.99
CA TYR A 340 -8.54 24.67 -6.99
C TYR A 340 -7.21 25.22 -6.44
N GLY A 341 -7.19 26.44 -5.89
CA GLY A 341 -5.95 27.04 -5.37
C GLY A 341 -4.91 27.33 -6.44
N TYR A 342 -5.24 27.16 -7.72
CA TYR A 342 -4.54 27.80 -8.82
C TYR A 342 -5.00 29.26 -8.85
N THR A 343 -4.57 30.06 -7.88
CA THR A 343 -4.31 31.46 -8.18
C THR A 343 -3.25 31.45 -9.26
N ALA A 344 -3.68 31.39 -10.52
CA ALA A 344 -2.89 31.91 -11.61
C ALA A 344 -2.48 33.29 -11.13
N LEU A 345 -1.19 33.46 -10.84
CA LEU A 345 -0.60 34.75 -10.50
C LEU A 345 -1.00 35.68 -11.65
N THR A 346 -2.08 36.44 -11.45
CA THR A 346 -2.48 37.47 -12.38
C THR A 346 -1.29 38.43 -12.44
N SER A 347 -1.00 38.96 -13.62
CA SER A 347 0.13 39.87 -13.82
C SER A 347 0.09 41.09 -12.89
N GLU A 348 -1.07 41.42 -12.32
CA GLU A 348 -1.25 42.46 -11.30
C GLU A 348 -0.63 42.09 -9.94
N ASP A 349 -0.65 40.84 -9.51
CA ASP A 349 -0.01 40.42 -8.25
C ASP A 349 1.53 40.44 -8.36
N LYS A 350 2.08 40.26 -9.57
CA LYS A 350 3.51 40.49 -9.82
C LYS A 350 3.88 41.97 -9.73
N ALA A 351 3.00 42.89 -10.11
CA ALA A 351 3.25 44.33 -10.00
C ALA A 351 3.19 44.81 -8.54
N GLY A 352 2.23 44.31 -7.75
CA GLY A 352 2.11 44.63 -6.32
C GLY A 352 3.25 44.07 -5.45
N ALA A 353 3.70 42.84 -5.71
CA ALA A 353 4.82 42.23 -4.99
C ALA A 353 6.17 42.92 -5.31
N THR A 354 6.33 43.45 -6.53
CA THR A 354 7.53 44.23 -6.91
C THR A 354 7.54 45.61 -6.22
N LEU A 355 6.38 46.23 -6.00
CA LEU A 355 6.26 47.52 -5.31
C LEU A 355 6.50 47.43 -3.79
N THR A 356 6.06 46.35 -3.14
CA THR A 356 6.28 46.14 -1.70
C THR A 356 7.72 45.77 -1.36
N LEU A 357 8.43 45.04 -2.23
CA LEU A 357 9.87 44.80 -2.08
C LEU A 357 10.73 46.06 -2.27
N LYS A 358 10.29 47.00 -3.14
CA LYS A 358 10.99 48.28 -3.34
C LYS A 358 10.83 49.22 -2.15
N GLN A 359 9.61 49.34 -1.61
CA GLN A 359 9.36 50.20 -0.43
C GLN A 359 10.03 49.70 0.86
N GLY A 360 10.20 48.38 1.03
CA GLY A 360 10.94 47.81 2.17
C GLY A 360 12.46 48.00 2.09
N ALA A 361 13.02 48.12 0.89
CA ALA A 361 14.46 48.37 0.69
C ALA A 361 14.83 49.85 0.92
N ASP A 362 13.99 50.79 0.46
CA ASP A 362 14.24 52.23 0.64
C ASP A 362 14.08 52.67 2.10
N ALA A 363 13.16 52.06 2.86
CA ALA A 363 12.97 52.36 4.29
C ALA A 363 14.16 51.92 5.16
N LYS A 364 14.87 50.84 4.79
CA LYS A 364 16.08 50.38 5.50
C LYS A 364 17.33 51.21 5.19
N LEU A 365 17.39 51.85 4.02
CA LEU A 365 18.48 52.75 3.64
C LEU A 365 18.36 54.12 4.34
N LEU A 366 17.14 54.61 4.55
CA LEU A 366 16.91 55.88 5.25
C LEU A 366 17.11 55.80 6.76
N SER A 367 16.96 54.62 7.40
CA SER A 367 17.27 54.45 8.83
C SER A 367 18.77 54.32 9.14
N ALA A 368 19.64 54.20 8.13
CA ALA A 368 21.08 54.01 8.31
C ALA A 368 21.91 55.31 8.27
N PHE A 369 21.30 56.46 7.91
CA PHE A 369 21.98 57.75 7.78
C PHE A 369 21.52 58.83 8.80
N GLY A 370 20.73 58.44 9.80
CA GLY A 370 20.15 59.36 10.79
C GLY A 370 20.71 59.17 12.21
N SER A 371 22.03 59.09 12.38
CA SER A 371 22.66 59.23 13.71
C SER A 371 24.13 59.58 13.58
N SER A 372 24.41 60.89 13.52
CA SER A 372 25.71 61.48 13.86
C SER A 372 25.48 62.89 14.39
#